data_AF-A0A0P4WJ48-F1
#
_entry.id   AF-A0A0P4WJ48-F1
#
_cell.length_a   1.000
_cell.length_b   1.000
_cell.length_c   1.000
_cell.angle_alpha   90.00
_cell.angle_beta   90.00
_cell.angle_gamma   90.00
#
_symmetry.space_group_name_H-M   'P 1'
#
loop_
_entity.id
_entity.type
_entity.pdbx_description
1 polymer ?
#
loop_
_entity_poly.entity_id
_entity_poly.type
_entity_poly.pdbx_seq_one_letter_code
_entity_poly.pdbx_strand_id
1 'polypeptide(L)'
;MWSFGPAETPPSDWHVFKDMAKVRFSCQRCAHGWTSMYGLVVFYYRWDAASNQGLVRFLLTGQKCNQCDVEEFETPMWYPEEAQKVMTNLYHEVAGRIYKLQTPPLIKDRRHGRPRQQHNTTMCEGCRQGLCKTTKTSPGLTVTQT
;
A
#
# COMPACT_ATOMS: atom_id res chain seq x y z
N MET A 1 2.78 22.81 -3.77
CA MET A 1 1.93 22.25 -2.69
C MET A 1 1.44 20.87 -3.11
N TRP A 2 1.22 19.93 -2.18
CA TRP A 2 0.69 18.59 -2.48
C TRP A 2 -0.71 18.42 -1.90
N SER A 3 -1.64 17.85 -2.67
CA SER A 3 -2.97 17.47 -2.17
C SER A 3 -3.08 15.95 -1.98
N PHE A 4 -3.82 15.54 -0.96
CA PHE A 4 -4.07 14.14 -0.62
C PHE A 4 -5.56 13.85 -0.60
N GLY A 5 -5.96 12.66 -1.06
CA GLY A 5 -7.34 12.20 -0.98
C GLY A 5 -7.48 10.72 -1.33
N PRO A 6 -8.65 10.12 -1.08
CA PRO A 6 -8.92 8.74 -1.48
C PRO A 6 -8.99 8.61 -3.02
N ALA A 7 -8.65 7.44 -3.54
CA ALA A 7 -8.90 7.07 -4.93
C ALA A 7 -10.26 6.35 -5.02
N GLU A 8 -11.24 6.97 -5.67
CA GLU A 8 -12.52 6.30 -5.99
C GLU A 8 -12.32 5.20 -7.03
N THR A 9 -11.48 5.49 -8.03
CA THR A 9 -10.99 4.54 -9.03
C THR A 9 -9.49 4.74 -9.23
N PRO A 10 -8.72 3.69 -9.61
CA PRO A 10 -7.33 3.85 -10.00
C PRO A 10 -7.20 4.87 -11.14
N PRO A 11 -6.53 6.02 -10.94
CA PRO A 11 -6.31 6.99 -12.01
C PRO A 11 -5.42 6.37 -13.09
N SER A 12 -5.77 6.55 -14.37
CA SER A 12 -4.88 6.16 -15.47
C SER A 12 -3.67 7.09 -15.50
N ASP A 13 -2.51 6.57 -15.93
CA ASP A 13 -1.31 7.36 -16.23
C ASP A 13 -0.62 8.05 -15.04
N TRP A 14 -0.98 7.71 -13.80
CA TRP A 14 -0.28 8.19 -12.60
C TRP A 14 0.82 7.21 -12.19
N HIS A 15 1.85 7.72 -11.51
CA HIS A 15 2.82 6.82 -10.89
C HIS A 15 2.16 6.03 -9.77
N VAL A 16 2.52 4.75 -9.65
CA VAL A 16 1.96 3.83 -8.66
C VAL A 16 3.06 3.42 -7.71
N PHE A 17 2.81 3.62 -6.42
CA PHE A 17 3.65 3.13 -5.33
C PHE A 17 2.81 2.30 -4.36
N LYS A 18 3.33 1.14 -3.94
CA LYS A 18 2.64 0.21 -3.05
C LYS A 18 3.49 -0.02 -1.82
N ASP A 19 2.87 -0.01 -0.65
CA ASP A 19 3.53 -0.42 0.58
C ASP A 19 2.60 -1.27 1.45
N MET A 20 3.21 -2.15 2.23
CA MET A 20 2.53 -3.06 3.14
C MET A 20 2.90 -2.74 4.58
N ALA A 21 1.90 -2.88 5.43
CA ALA A 21 1.96 -2.56 6.83
C ALA A 21 1.26 -3.61 7.69
N LYS A 22 1.59 -3.59 8.98
CA LYS A 22 0.78 -4.25 9.99
C LYS A 22 -0.46 -3.41 10.29
N VAL A 23 -1.63 -4.01 10.21
CA VAL A 23 -2.92 -3.34 10.48
C VAL A 23 -3.82 -4.23 11.31
N ARG A 24 -4.83 -3.62 11.92
CA ARG A 24 -5.91 -4.33 12.63
C ARG A 24 -7.20 -4.20 11.84
N PHE A 25 -8.02 -5.24 11.87
CA PHE A 25 -9.39 -5.22 11.37
C PHE A 25 -10.35 -5.51 12.52
N SER A 26 -11.59 -5.06 12.39
CA SER A 26 -12.68 -5.37 13.30
C SER A 26 -13.94 -5.54 12.48
N CYS A 27 -14.55 -6.73 12.56
CA CYS A 27 -15.78 -6.99 11.85
C CYS A 27 -16.92 -6.16 12.44
N GLN A 28 -17.65 -5.42 11.60
CA GLN A 28 -18.78 -4.61 12.06
C GLN A 28 -19.99 -5.48 12.45
N ARG A 29 -20.07 -6.73 11.98
CA ARG A 29 -21.20 -7.64 12.25
C ARG A 29 -21.04 -8.46 13.53
N CYS A 30 -19.87 -9.06 13.73
CA CYS A 30 -19.63 -9.98 14.86
C CYS A 30 -18.62 -9.47 15.89
N ALA A 31 -18.09 -8.26 15.72
CA ALA A 31 -17.04 -7.65 16.55
C ALA A 31 -15.72 -8.46 16.63
N HIS A 32 -15.56 -9.52 15.81
CA HIS A 32 -14.31 -10.26 15.74
C HIS A 32 -13.20 -9.35 15.21
N GLY A 33 -12.12 -9.22 15.97
CA GLY A 33 -10.94 -8.44 15.61
C GLY A 33 -9.74 -9.33 15.29
N TRP A 34 -9.01 -8.98 14.24
CA TRP A 34 -7.79 -9.69 13.85
C TRP A 34 -6.69 -8.73 13.39
N THR A 35 -5.46 -9.20 13.41
CA THR A 35 -4.28 -8.44 12.95
C THR A 35 -3.74 -9.08 11.68
N SER A 36 -3.36 -8.25 10.72
CA SER A 36 -2.76 -8.69 9.46
C SER A 36 -1.42 -8.00 9.25
N MET A 37 -0.43 -8.74 8.76
CA MET A 37 0.83 -8.17 8.28
C MET A 37 0.74 -7.68 6.82
N TYR A 38 -0.43 -7.80 6.19
CA TYR A 38 -0.65 -7.55 4.77
C TYR A 38 -1.71 -6.46 4.57
N GLY A 39 -1.71 -5.42 5.41
CA GLY A 39 -2.44 -4.20 5.14
C GLY A 39 -1.77 -3.45 3.99
N LEU A 40 -2.37 -3.48 2.81
CA LEU A 40 -1.83 -2.85 1.60
C LEU A 40 -2.42 -1.45 1.43
N VAL A 41 -1.53 -0.48 1.21
CA VAL A 41 -1.86 0.83 0.65
C VAL A 41 -1.28 0.96 -0.75
N VAL A 42 -2.08 1.49 -1.67
CA VAL A 42 -1.63 1.90 -3.00
C VAL A 42 -1.72 3.41 -3.08
N PHE A 43 -0.62 4.06 -3.41
CA PHE A 43 -0.55 5.48 -3.69
C PHE A 43 -0.42 5.70 -5.19
N TYR A 44 -1.31 6.51 -5.73
CA TYR A 44 -1.24 7.07 -7.06
C TYR A 44 -0.77 8.50 -6.93
N TYR A 45 0.26 8.90 -7.66
CA TYR A 45 0.76 10.26 -7.56
C TYR A 45 1.28 10.81 -8.88
N ARG A 46 1.20 12.14 -9.01
CA ARG A 46 1.76 12.88 -10.15
C ARG A 46 2.04 14.33 -9.78
N TRP A 47 2.89 14.96 -10.57
CA TRP A 47 2.95 16.41 -10.65
C TRP A 47 1.97 16.90 -11.73
N ASP A 48 1.10 17.84 -11.38
CA ASP A 48 0.25 18.52 -12.34
C ASP A 48 0.87 19.88 -12.69
N ALA A 49 1.43 19.97 -13.90
CA ALA A 49 2.07 21.19 -14.39
C ALA A 49 1.07 22.34 -14.61
N ALA A 50 -0.17 22.03 -14.96
CA ALA A 50 -1.18 23.06 -15.25
C ALA A 50 -1.56 23.84 -13.99
N SER A 51 -1.69 23.16 -12.86
CA SER A 51 -2.03 23.77 -11.57
C SER A 51 -0.83 23.95 -10.63
N ASN A 52 0.39 23.63 -11.11
CA ASN A 52 1.65 23.72 -10.37
C ASN A 52 1.60 23.08 -8.97
N GLN A 53 0.97 21.92 -8.87
CA GLN A 53 0.78 21.18 -7.61
C GLN A 53 1.01 19.69 -7.80
N GLY A 54 1.40 19.04 -6.71
CA GLY A 54 1.44 17.59 -6.64
C GLY A 54 0.10 17.04 -6.18
N LEU A 55 -0.29 15.89 -6.72
CA LEU A 55 -1.52 15.20 -6.36
C LEU A 55 -1.15 13.79 -5.90
N VAL A 56 -1.70 13.38 -4.76
CA VAL A 56 -1.69 11.99 -4.29
C VAL A 56 -3.12 11.52 -4.09
N ARG A 57 -3.41 10.33 -4.62
CA ARG A 57 -4.62 9.57 -4.31
C ARG A 57 -4.25 8.23 -3.71
N PHE A 58 -4.99 7.76 -2.71
CA PHE A 58 -4.66 6.51 -2.03
C PHE A 58 -5.85 5.54 -2.00
N LEU A 59 -5.52 4.25 -2.07
CA LEU A 59 -6.45 3.14 -1.88
C LEU A 59 -5.95 2.26 -0.73
N LEU A 60 -6.82 2.02 0.25
CA LEU A 60 -6.58 1.08 1.34
C LEU A 60 -7.39 -0.17 1.08
N THR A 61 -6.72 -1.32 0.96
CA THR A 61 -7.44 -2.58 0.68
C THR A 61 -7.88 -3.24 1.99
N GLY A 62 -9.12 -3.74 2.03
CA GLY A 62 -9.69 -4.44 3.16
C GLY A 62 -9.45 -5.95 3.21
N GLN A 63 -9.99 -6.58 4.25
CA GLN A 63 -10.04 -8.04 4.40
C GLN A 63 -11.43 -8.50 4.83
N LYS A 64 -11.88 -9.66 4.33
CA LYS A 64 -13.11 -10.31 4.78
C LYS A 64 -12.94 -10.84 6.20
N CYS A 65 -14.03 -10.80 6.98
CA CYS A 65 -14.08 -11.50 8.25
C CYS A 65 -14.09 -13.02 8.01
N ASN A 66 -13.33 -13.79 8.80
CA ASN A 66 -13.29 -15.25 8.68
C ASN A 66 -14.38 -15.96 9.51
N GLN A 67 -15.18 -15.22 10.28
CA GLN A 67 -16.30 -15.76 11.08
C GLN A 67 -17.66 -15.51 10.44
N CYS A 68 -17.70 -14.66 9.40
CA CYS A 68 -18.94 -14.28 8.73
C CYS A 68 -18.85 -14.69 7.26
N ASP A 69 -19.92 -15.29 6.75
CA ASP A 69 -20.06 -15.59 5.32
C ASP A 69 -20.59 -14.34 4.61
N VAL A 70 -19.69 -13.41 4.31
CA VAL A 70 -20.02 -12.08 3.78
C VAL A 70 -19.06 -11.67 2.68
N GLU A 71 -19.57 -10.92 1.70
CA GLU A 71 -18.79 -10.46 0.56
C GLU A 71 -18.09 -9.12 0.79
N GLU A 72 -18.52 -8.36 1.81
CA GLU A 72 -17.91 -7.06 2.13
C GLU A 72 -16.54 -7.21 2.81
N PHE A 73 -15.67 -6.23 2.54
CA PHE A 73 -14.36 -6.14 3.16
C PHE A 73 -14.38 -5.15 4.31
N GLU A 74 -13.71 -5.49 5.40
CA GLU A 74 -13.50 -4.58 6.51
C GLU A 74 -12.33 -3.64 6.21
N THR A 75 -12.52 -2.36 6.48
CA THR A 75 -11.48 -1.33 6.33
C THR A 75 -10.36 -1.53 7.36
N PRO A 76 -9.08 -1.39 6.97
CA PRO A 76 -7.97 -1.52 7.92
C PRO A 76 -7.91 -0.35 8.89
N MET A 77 -7.68 -0.65 10.16
CA MET A 77 -7.24 0.30 11.18
C MET A 77 -5.72 0.27 11.27
N TRP A 78 -5.12 1.43 11.06
CA TRP A 78 -3.67 1.58 11.01
C TRP A 78 -3.10 1.95 12.37
N TYR A 79 -1.97 1.33 12.72
CA TYR A 79 -1.18 1.81 13.84
C TYR A 79 -0.46 3.11 13.43
N PRO A 80 -0.37 4.13 14.31
CA PRO A 80 0.24 5.40 13.96
C PRO A 80 1.65 5.28 13.36
N GLU A 81 2.48 4.40 13.90
CA GLU A 81 3.84 4.15 13.43
C GLU A 81 3.88 3.46 12.05
N GLU A 82 2.89 2.62 11.75
CA GLU A 82 2.77 1.97 10.45
C GLU A 82 2.30 2.96 9.38
N ALA A 83 1.36 3.84 9.74
CA ALA A 83 0.93 4.95 8.89
C ALA A 83 2.10 5.91 8.63
N GLN A 84 2.85 6.29 9.66
CA GLN A 84 4.04 7.12 9.50
C GLN A 84 5.06 6.46 8.55
N LYS A 85 5.34 5.17 8.74
CA LYS A 85 6.29 4.42 7.91
C LYS A 85 5.91 4.42 6.43
N VAL A 86 4.65 4.13 6.08
CA VAL A 86 4.23 4.12 4.67
C VAL A 86 4.22 5.52 4.06
N MET A 87 3.92 6.55 4.85
CA MET A 87 3.97 7.95 4.42
C MET A 87 5.41 8.43 4.19
N THR A 88 6.36 8.05 5.06
CA THR A 88 7.79 8.31 4.86
C THR A 88 8.32 7.64 3.60
N ASN A 89 7.92 6.39 3.36
CA ASN A 89 8.30 5.68 2.14
C ASN A 89 7.74 6.36 0.87
N LEU A 90 6.49 6.82 0.90
CA LEU A 90 5.93 7.60 -0.19
C LEU A 90 6.67 8.93 -0.39
N TYR A 91 7.06 9.61 0.69
CA TYR A 91 7.86 10.83 0.61
C TYR A 91 9.18 10.58 -0.13
N HIS A 92 9.91 9.51 0.21
CA HIS A 92 11.13 9.13 -0.51
C HIS A 92 10.85 8.81 -1.98
N GLU A 93 9.79 8.07 -2.26
CA GLU A 93 9.40 7.74 -3.64
C GLU A 93 9.10 9.00 -4.47
N VAL A 94 8.35 9.95 -3.93
CA VAL A 94 8.03 11.22 -4.60
C VAL A 94 9.29 12.08 -4.78
N ALA A 95 10.11 12.22 -3.73
CA ALA A 95 11.36 12.98 -3.77
C ALA A 95 12.32 12.42 -4.83
N GLY A 96 12.47 11.10 -4.90
CA GLY A 96 13.31 10.46 -5.90
C GLY A 96 12.73 10.54 -7.32
N ARG A 97 11.44 10.23 -7.48
CA ARG A 97 10.88 10.03 -8.82
C ARG A 97 10.45 11.33 -9.50
N ILE A 98 9.87 12.27 -8.77
CA ILE A 98 9.41 13.57 -9.29
C ILE A 98 10.54 14.59 -9.25
N TYR A 99 11.19 14.74 -8.09
CA TYR A 99 12.19 15.79 -7.86
C TYR A 99 13.64 15.38 -8.15
N LYS A 100 13.88 14.11 -8.51
CA LYS A 100 15.20 13.56 -8.85
C LYS A 100 16.23 13.70 -7.72
N LEU A 101 15.76 13.71 -6.47
CA LEU A 101 16.62 13.78 -5.30
C LEU A 101 17.15 12.39 -4.93
N GLN A 102 18.35 12.34 -4.35
CA GLN A 102 18.83 11.12 -3.71
C GLN A 102 18.05 10.89 -2.41
N THR A 103 17.57 9.66 -2.20
CA THR A 103 16.75 9.31 -1.04
C THR A 103 17.26 8.03 -0.38
N PRO A 104 17.05 7.86 0.94
CA PRO A 104 17.37 6.62 1.63
C PRO A 104 16.57 5.43 1.07
N PRO A 105 17.04 4.18 1.29
CA PRO A 105 16.25 3.00 0.99
C PRO A 105 14.89 3.02 1.71
N LEU A 106 13.89 2.38 1.09
CA LEU A 106 12.58 2.22 1.71
C LEU A 106 12.69 1.45 3.04
N ILE A 107 11.98 1.94 4.06
CA ILE A 107 11.84 1.28 5.35
C ILE A 107 11.02 0.02 5.12
N LYS A 108 11.61 -1.16 5.38
CA LYS A 108 10.93 -2.46 5.17
C LYS A 108 10.40 -3.07 6.47
N ASP A 109 10.98 -2.67 7.59
CA ASP A 109 10.59 -3.17 8.90
C ASP A 109 9.15 -2.81 9.22
N ARG A 110 8.47 -3.75 9.84
CA ARG A 110 7.09 -3.61 10.33
C ARG A 110 7.12 -3.72 11.84
N ARG A 111 6.15 -3.10 12.50
CA ARG A 111 5.94 -3.20 13.95
C ARG A 111 5.96 -4.66 14.36
N HIS A 112 6.85 -4.97 15.29
CA HIS A 112 7.02 -6.29 15.85
C HIS A 112 5.69 -6.90 16.31
N GLY A 113 5.58 -8.22 16.18
CA GLY A 113 4.44 -8.99 16.60
C GLY A 113 4.72 -10.48 16.42
N ARG A 114 3.79 -11.32 16.87
CA ARG A 114 3.79 -12.76 16.57
C ARG A 114 2.69 -12.99 15.52
N PRO A 115 2.98 -12.87 14.20
CA PRO A 115 1.96 -13.14 13.20
C PRO A 115 1.58 -14.61 13.32
N ARG A 116 0.33 -14.88 13.71
CA ARG A 116 -0.14 -16.26 13.92
C ARG A 116 -0.58 -16.93 12.62
N GLN A 117 -0.77 -16.18 11.53
CA GLN A 117 -1.37 -16.71 10.30
C GLN A 117 -0.60 -16.27 9.05
N GLN A 118 -0.52 -17.20 8.10
CA GLN A 118 -0.08 -16.93 6.73
C GLN A 118 -1.12 -16.06 6.01
N HIS A 119 -0.71 -15.36 4.95
CA HIS A 119 -1.57 -14.50 4.17
C HIS A 119 -2.69 -15.31 3.48
N ASN A 120 -3.94 -15.12 3.90
CA ASN A 120 -5.08 -15.70 3.20
C ASN A 120 -5.48 -14.81 2.01
N THR A 121 -5.13 -15.24 0.80
CA THR A 121 -5.35 -14.48 -0.44
C THR A 121 -6.81 -14.42 -0.85
N THR A 122 -7.65 -15.39 -0.46
CA THR A 122 -9.08 -15.41 -0.83
C THR A 122 -9.89 -14.38 -0.03
N MET A 123 -9.42 -14.02 1.16
CA MET A 123 -10.03 -13.03 2.03
C MET A 123 -9.44 -11.62 1.86
N CYS A 124 -8.40 -11.46 1.03
CA CYS A 124 -7.72 -10.18 0.84
C CYS A 124 -8.24 -9.44 -0.40
N GLU A 125 -8.76 -8.23 -0.19
CA GLU A 125 -9.24 -7.40 -1.30
C GLU A 125 -8.13 -7.10 -2.31
N GLY A 126 -6.94 -6.76 -1.82
CA GLY A 126 -5.77 -6.51 -2.66
C GLY A 126 -5.39 -7.71 -3.52
N CYS A 127 -5.53 -8.94 -3.03
CA CYS A 127 -5.31 -10.14 -3.84
C CYS A 127 -6.38 -10.32 -4.90
N ARG A 128 -7.66 -10.11 -4.54
CA ARG A 128 -8.79 -10.19 -5.47
C ARG A 128 -8.67 -9.19 -6.61
N GLN A 129 -8.12 -8.00 -6.33
CA GLN A 129 -7.83 -6.96 -7.32
C GLN A 129 -6.46 -7.13 -8.00
N GLY A 130 -5.68 -8.16 -7.67
CA GLY A 130 -4.34 -8.40 -8.23
C GLY A 130 -3.24 -7.44 -7.75
N LEU A 131 -3.52 -6.60 -6.74
CA LEU A 131 -2.63 -5.55 -6.24
C LEU A 131 -1.52 -6.05 -5.33
N CYS A 132 -1.73 -7.13 -4.58
CA CYS A 132 -0.73 -7.68 -3.64
C CYS A 132 0.50 -8.30 -4.33
N LYS A 133 0.41 -8.64 -5.62
CA LYS A 133 1.54 -9.20 -6.38
C LYS A 133 2.60 -8.11 -6.56
N THR A 134 3.82 -8.35 -6.07
CA THR A 134 4.97 -7.52 -6.39
C THR A 134 5.32 -7.75 -7.86
N THR A 135 5.18 -6.73 -8.70
CA THR A 135 5.85 -6.74 -10.01
C THR A 135 7.35 -6.81 -9.72
N LYS A 136 8.00 -7.90 -10.12
CA LYS A 136 9.47 -7.96 -10.13
C LYS A 136 9.94 -6.88 -11.09
N THR A 137 10.35 -5.73 -10.56
CA THR A 137 11.16 -4.78 -11.33
C THR A 137 12.53 -5.43 -11.46
N SER A 138 12.76 -6.16 -12.54
CA SER A 138 14.11 -6.61 -12.93
C SER A 138 14.86 -5.42 -13.51
N PRO A 139 16.01 -5.00 -12.96
CA PRO A 139 16.95 -4.16 -13.69
C PRO A 139 17.99 -5.06 -14.37
N GLY A 140 18.12 -4.90 -15.69
CA GLY A 140 19.39 -5.10 -16.39
C GLY A 140 19.76 -6.52 -16.75
N LEU A 141 19.52 -6.87 -18.02
CA LEU A 141 20.43 -7.74 -18.77
C LEU A 141 21.82 -7.07 -18.74
N THR A 142 22.81 -7.70 -18.11
CA THR A 142 24.22 -7.47 -18.47
C THR A 142 24.71 -8.72 -19.18
N VAL A 143 24.73 -8.62 -20.51
CA VAL A 143 25.58 -9.47 -21.34
C VAL A 143 27.01 -9.00 -21.10
N THR A 144 27.86 -9.90 -20.60
CA THR A 144 29.29 -9.81 -20.88
C THR A 144 29.80 -11.21 -21.14
N GLN A 145 30.12 -11.47 -22.41
CA GLN A 145 30.87 -12.62 -22.88
C GLN A 145 32.34 -12.43 -22.49
N THR A 146 33.00 -13.52 -22.12
CA THR A 146 34.45 -13.73 -22.26
C THR A 146 34.66 -15.04 -22.97
#